data_AF-A0A8H6H8H6-F1
#
_entry.id   AF-A0A8H6H8H6-F1
#
_cell.length_a   1.000
_cell.length_b   1.000
_cell.length_c   1.000
_cell.angle_alpha   90.00
_cell.angle_beta   90.00
_cell.angle_gamma   90.00
#
_symmetry.space_group_name_H-M   'P 1'
#
loop_
_entity.id
_entity.type
_entity.pdbx_description
1 polymer ?
#
loop_
_entity_poly.entity_id
_entity_poly.type
_entity_poly.pdbx_seq_one_letter_code
_entity_poly.pdbx_strand_id
1 'polypeptide(L)'
;MPPARNKDGSVTFVPGKIKGVPDAASFASAGPPSAPTPPPPRHPRYKVAWKQATTQGPNSFVPIESISSQLSPVPPESPPQTLSPQSDVPTGSLLFSQPQPAPDSSPSMSESSGSFGSPSGSPDLLSFEDLSPRTLSESTGSPLSLSRLSLSASSSSSSSLASSTSSIGSSHSDIPAVDRHIKHALASVKEKYSLGAIGITQRIFDDKASVYEKSRSAYFSPNNNSIVSLLNSIAGTPDGCLKLREWILSPTGKKQVHDIIHDEMDEVTKAEKISGLSEITPEYIANWKVSDHTERAPFMCGILVAAAQTERAKRENTKKFPDVVCRVALGQLAYQRSGNVLGFPAAYGLFLWSCGASHQVIDSAHRMGLSIDYSSIRPLLKVLADHSIAASIEVAKGRHMFGYDNINLSTSIFVEQRGSSTPAKVTSGTFGIVYPLPNANSEAMRLKRQSIAGGSSVDR
;
A
#
# COMPACT_ATOMS: atom_id res chain seq x y z
N MET A 1 34.05 -34.04 -5.25
CA MET A 1 35.19 -34.46 -6.09
C MET A 1 35.40 -33.41 -7.17
N PRO A 2 36.64 -32.98 -7.46
CA PRO A 2 36.88 -32.02 -8.55
C PRO A 2 36.70 -32.72 -9.91
N PRO A 3 36.24 -32.02 -10.96
CA PRO A 3 36.08 -32.62 -12.28
C PRO A 3 37.44 -32.91 -12.91
N ALA A 4 37.61 -34.13 -13.44
CA ALA A 4 38.79 -34.50 -14.20
C ALA A 4 38.76 -33.81 -15.58
N ARG A 5 39.85 -33.09 -15.90
CA ARG A 5 40.05 -32.41 -17.19
C ARG A 5 40.62 -33.40 -18.20
N ASN A 6 39.99 -33.51 -19.36
CA ASN A 6 40.58 -34.22 -20.50
C ASN A 6 41.73 -33.40 -21.12
N LYS A 7 42.67 -34.07 -21.80
CA LYS A 7 43.89 -33.47 -22.36
C LYS A 7 43.65 -32.43 -23.46
N ASP A 8 42.42 -32.27 -23.93
CA ASP A 8 41.97 -31.30 -24.92
C ASP A 8 41.21 -30.10 -24.32
N GLY A 9 41.12 -30.02 -22.99
CA GLY A 9 40.47 -28.91 -22.29
C GLY A 9 38.94 -28.98 -22.23
N SER A 10 38.32 -30.04 -22.78
CA SER A 10 36.88 -30.24 -22.69
C SER A 10 36.47 -30.85 -21.33
N VAL A 11 35.34 -30.40 -20.79
CA VAL A 11 34.74 -30.93 -19.56
C VAL A 11 33.50 -31.72 -19.93
N THR A 12 33.61 -33.05 -19.95
CA THR A 12 32.49 -33.96 -20.15
C THR A 12 31.83 -34.33 -18.83
N PHE A 13 30.52 -34.05 -18.72
CA PHE A 13 29.70 -34.48 -17.59
C PHE A 13 29.22 -35.92 -17.80
N VAL A 14 29.60 -36.83 -16.91
CA VAL A 14 29.10 -38.21 -16.90
C VAL A 14 27.92 -38.27 -15.93
N PRO A 15 26.68 -38.54 -16.38
CA PRO A 15 25.55 -38.72 -15.47
C PRO A 15 25.71 -40.04 -14.69
N GLY A 16 25.84 -39.93 -13.37
CA GLY A 16 25.94 -41.06 -12.46
C GLY A 16 24.62 -41.83 -12.37
N LYS A 17 24.70 -43.16 -12.49
CA LYS A 17 23.58 -44.09 -12.22
C LYS A 17 23.16 -44.00 -10.75
N ILE A 18 21.93 -43.58 -10.51
CA ILE A 18 21.26 -43.72 -9.20
C ILE A 18 20.81 -45.19 -9.07
N LYS A 19 21.41 -45.93 -8.14
CA LYS A 19 20.94 -47.27 -7.72
C LYS A 19 19.79 -47.10 -6.74
N GLY A 20 18.62 -47.67 -7.05
CA GLY A 20 17.56 -47.89 -6.06
C GLY A 20 16.15 -47.44 -6.43
N VAL A 21 15.60 -47.89 -7.57
CA VAL A 21 14.16 -47.82 -7.84
C VAL A 21 13.69 -49.22 -8.23
N PRO A 22 12.67 -49.81 -7.56
CA PRO A 22 12.16 -51.14 -7.88
C PRO A 22 11.27 -51.13 -9.14
N ASP A 23 11.29 -52.26 -9.85
CA ASP A 23 10.67 -52.48 -11.16
C ASP A 23 9.15 -52.29 -11.19
N ALA A 24 8.69 -51.49 -12.15
CA ALA A 24 7.29 -51.31 -12.49
C ALA A 24 6.82 -52.40 -13.47
N ALA A 25 6.52 -53.59 -12.94
CA ALA A 25 5.87 -54.65 -13.71
C ALA A 25 4.99 -55.56 -12.82
N SER A 26 3.96 -55.00 -12.19
CA SER A 26 2.72 -55.71 -11.90
C SER A 26 1.67 -54.69 -11.45
N PHE A 27 0.56 -54.57 -12.19
CA PHE A 27 -0.77 -54.14 -11.72
C PHE A 27 -1.66 -53.98 -12.95
N ALA A 28 -2.08 -55.11 -13.52
CA ALA A 28 -3.25 -55.18 -14.38
C ALA A 28 -4.38 -55.78 -13.54
N SER A 29 -5.42 -54.97 -13.29
CA SER A 29 -6.78 -55.31 -12.84
C SER A 29 -7.25 -54.37 -11.72
N ALA A 30 -7.89 -53.28 -12.12
CA ALA A 30 -8.82 -52.54 -11.27
C ALA A 30 -10.00 -52.11 -12.14
N GLY A 31 -11.20 -52.50 -11.71
CA GLY A 31 -12.46 -52.26 -12.42
C GLY A 31 -12.84 -50.78 -12.54
N PRO A 32 -13.92 -50.48 -13.29
CA PRO A 32 -14.30 -49.11 -13.59
C PRO A 32 -14.71 -48.32 -12.32
N PRO A 33 -14.39 -47.02 -12.26
CA PRO A 33 -14.65 -46.19 -11.09
C PRO A 33 -16.15 -45.95 -10.88
N SER A 34 -16.60 -46.11 -9.64
CA SER A 34 -17.93 -45.76 -9.19
C SER A 34 -18.18 -44.26 -9.30
N ALA A 35 -19.44 -43.91 -9.63
CA ALA A 35 -19.88 -42.54 -9.85
C ALA A 35 -19.62 -41.62 -8.64
N PRO A 36 -19.28 -40.33 -8.86
CA PRO A 36 -18.96 -39.41 -7.79
C PRO A 36 -20.17 -39.15 -6.89
N THR A 37 -19.94 -39.27 -5.59
CA THR A 37 -20.93 -38.99 -4.54
C THR A 37 -21.24 -37.49 -4.51
N PRO A 38 -22.52 -37.08 -4.38
CA PRO A 38 -22.87 -35.66 -4.32
C PRO A 38 -22.28 -34.99 -3.07
N PRO A 39 -21.89 -33.71 -3.16
CA PRO A 39 -21.33 -32.99 -2.03
C PRO A 39 -22.39 -32.81 -0.92
N PRO A 40 -21.97 -32.79 0.35
CA PRO A 40 -22.87 -32.62 1.48
C PRO A 40 -23.59 -31.25 1.43
N PRO A 41 -24.82 -31.16 1.99
CA PRO A 41 -25.60 -29.94 1.97
C PRO A 41 -24.89 -28.82 2.73
N ARG A 42 -24.78 -27.65 2.11
CA ARG A 42 -24.21 -26.45 2.72
C ARG A 42 -25.09 -26.00 3.90
N HIS A 43 -24.47 -25.80 5.06
CA HIS A 43 -25.13 -25.22 6.23
C HIS A 43 -25.79 -23.86 5.93
N PRO A 44 -26.93 -23.54 6.58
CA PRO A 44 -27.62 -22.28 6.39
C PRO A 44 -26.73 -21.11 6.83
N ARG A 45 -26.51 -20.17 5.90
CA ARG A 45 -25.85 -18.89 6.20
C ARG A 45 -26.75 -18.07 7.12
N TYR A 46 -26.32 -17.87 8.36
CA TYR A 46 -26.91 -16.85 9.23
C TYR A 46 -26.67 -15.47 8.62
N LYS A 47 -27.75 -14.76 8.27
CA LYS A 47 -27.72 -13.35 7.90
C LYS A 47 -27.53 -12.52 9.17
N VAL A 48 -26.31 -12.04 9.41
CA VAL A 48 -26.06 -10.98 10.38
C VAL A 48 -26.51 -9.67 9.75
N ALA A 49 -27.62 -9.12 10.23
CA ALA A 49 -28.12 -7.81 9.83
C ALA A 49 -27.23 -6.72 10.44
N TRP A 50 -26.36 -6.14 9.63
CA TRP A 50 -25.67 -4.90 9.98
C TRP A 50 -26.65 -3.73 9.74
N LYS A 51 -27.22 -3.18 10.82
CA LYS A 51 -27.87 -1.86 10.77
C LYS A 51 -26.75 -0.81 10.67
N GLN A 52 -26.54 -0.25 9.49
CA GLN A 52 -25.72 0.94 9.30
C GLN A 52 -26.46 2.15 9.87
N ALA A 53 -25.86 2.81 10.86
CA ALA A 53 -26.26 4.15 11.27
C ALA A 53 -25.91 5.13 10.14
N THR A 54 -26.90 5.88 9.69
CA THR A 54 -26.79 6.86 8.62
C THR A 54 -26.02 8.07 9.13
N THR A 55 -24.82 8.30 8.60
CA THR A 55 -24.01 9.49 8.89
C THR A 55 -24.64 10.70 8.21
N GLN A 56 -25.10 11.68 9.00
CA GLN A 56 -25.44 13.01 8.49
C GLN A 56 -24.15 13.76 8.09
N GLY A 57 -24.26 14.54 7.02
CA GLY A 57 -23.12 15.19 6.34
C GLY A 57 -22.44 16.32 7.12
N PRO A 58 -21.32 16.83 6.58
CA PRO A 58 -20.46 17.78 7.26
C PRO A 58 -20.99 19.21 6.99
N ASN A 59 -21.51 19.87 8.03
CA ASN A 59 -21.48 21.33 8.25
C ASN A 59 -22.48 21.71 9.34
N SER A 60 -22.06 21.63 10.60
CA SER A 60 -22.54 22.52 11.66
C SER A 60 -21.58 22.45 12.85
N PHE A 61 -20.67 23.41 12.91
CA PHE A 61 -19.94 23.72 14.13
C PHE A 61 -20.90 24.46 15.07
N VAL A 62 -21.14 23.91 16.26
CA VAL A 62 -21.78 24.62 17.38
C VAL A 62 -20.71 24.76 18.48
N PRO A 63 -20.44 25.96 19.01
CA PRO A 63 -19.44 26.15 20.06
C PRO A 63 -19.86 25.48 21.37
N ILE A 64 -18.91 24.83 22.03
CA ILE A 64 -19.05 24.23 23.36
C ILE A 64 -18.90 25.33 24.41
N GLU A 65 -19.94 26.12 24.62
CA GLU A 65 -20.19 26.80 25.89
C GLU A 65 -21.71 26.74 26.13
N SER A 66 -22.12 26.43 27.36
CA SER A 66 -23.52 26.31 27.80
C SER A 66 -24.20 24.93 27.66
N ILE A 67 -23.68 23.92 28.38
CA ILE A 67 -24.52 22.87 28.98
C ILE A 67 -24.10 22.72 30.45
N SER A 68 -24.52 23.68 31.28
CA SER A 68 -24.41 23.57 32.74
C SER A 68 -25.64 24.20 33.38
N SER A 69 -26.78 23.54 33.18
CA SER A 69 -28.01 23.75 33.96
C SER A 69 -29.12 22.93 33.29
N GLN A 70 -29.35 21.69 33.72
CA GLN A 70 -30.64 20.97 33.73
C GLN A 70 -30.40 19.54 34.24
N LEU A 71 -30.17 19.41 35.55
CA LEU A 71 -30.39 18.15 36.26
C LEU A 71 -31.30 18.45 37.45
N SER A 72 -32.55 18.01 37.34
CA SER A 72 -33.52 18.05 38.42
C SER A 72 -33.14 17.03 39.51
N PRO A 73 -33.41 17.32 40.80
CA PRO A 73 -33.04 16.43 41.90
C PRO A 73 -33.88 15.15 41.90
N VAL A 74 -33.22 14.01 41.96
CA VAL A 74 -33.81 12.69 42.24
C VAL A 74 -34.11 12.61 43.74
N PRO A 75 -35.32 12.19 44.16
CA PRO A 75 -35.65 12.06 45.58
C PRO A 75 -34.86 10.93 46.25
N PRO A 76 -34.59 11.02 47.57
CA PRO A 76 -33.77 10.05 48.27
C PRO A 76 -34.50 8.70 48.40
N GLU A 77 -33.89 7.66 47.82
CA GLU A 77 -34.25 6.26 48.07
C GLU A 77 -33.87 5.85 49.50
N SER A 78 -34.78 5.10 50.12
CA SER A 78 -34.72 4.62 51.50
C SER A 78 -33.48 3.74 51.76
N PRO A 79 -32.92 3.74 52.99
CA PRO A 79 -31.75 2.95 53.31
C PRO A 79 -32.05 1.44 53.26
N PRO A 80 -31.12 0.61 52.73
CA PRO A 80 -31.28 -0.84 52.73
C PRO A 80 -31.15 -1.41 54.14
N GLN A 81 -32.02 -2.37 54.43
CA GLN A 81 -32.07 -3.10 55.69
C GLN A 81 -30.76 -3.84 55.96
N THR A 82 -30.26 -3.67 57.17
CA THR A 82 -29.06 -4.31 57.71
C THR A 82 -29.37 -5.78 57.98
N LEU A 83 -28.79 -6.68 57.18
CA LEU A 83 -28.72 -8.11 57.49
C LEU A 83 -27.38 -8.39 58.18
N SER A 84 -27.49 -8.87 59.42
CA SER A 84 -26.37 -9.28 60.28
C SER A 84 -25.58 -10.43 59.63
N PRO A 85 -24.23 -10.39 59.62
CA PRO A 85 -23.44 -11.53 59.18
C PRO A 85 -23.31 -12.56 60.31
N GLN A 86 -23.78 -13.78 60.06
CA GLN A 86 -23.40 -14.95 60.84
C GLN A 86 -21.93 -15.27 60.59
N SER A 87 -21.18 -15.33 61.68
CA SER A 87 -19.79 -15.73 61.78
C SER A 87 -19.67 -17.25 61.73
N ASP A 88 -19.14 -17.80 60.64
CA ASP A 88 -18.52 -19.13 60.63
C ASP A 88 -17.20 -19.04 59.86
N VAL A 89 -16.11 -18.92 60.61
CA VAL A 89 -14.73 -18.97 60.10
C VAL A 89 -14.15 -20.34 60.42
N PRO A 90 -13.75 -21.15 59.43
CA PRO A 90 -12.82 -22.24 59.67
C PRO A 90 -11.38 -21.69 59.67
N THR A 91 -10.71 -21.85 60.81
CA THR A 91 -9.30 -21.51 61.04
C THR A 91 -8.39 -22.42 60.20
N GLY A 92 -8.05 -21.97 58.99
CA GLY A 92 -7.01 -22.57 58.16
C GLY A 92 -5.71 -21.75 58.27
N SER A 93 -4.75 -22.25 59.04
CA SER A 93 -3.39 -21.71 59.11
C SER A 93 -2.69 -21.81 57.74
N LEU A 94 -2.62 -20.71 57.01
CA LEU A 94 -1.73 -20.58 55.85
C LEU A 94 -0.39 -19.99 56.32
N LEU A 95 0.60 -20.87 56.43
CA LEU A 95 2.01 -20.53 56.58
C LEU A 95 2.47 -19.69 55.38
N PHE A 96 2.77 -18.42 55.65
CA PHE A 96 3.53 -17.56 54.74
C PHE A 96 4.97 -18.08 54.65
N SER A 97 5.30 -18.75 53.56
CA SER A 97 6.70 -19.02 53.20
C SER A 97 7.37 -17.72 52.76
N GLN A 98 8.36 -17.28 53.54
CA GLN A 98 9.30 -16.23 53.15
C GLN A 98 10.00 -16.61 51.83
N PRO A 99 10.21 -15.65 50.90
CA PRO A 99 11.10 -15.85 49.77
C PRO A 99 12.55 -15.96 50.28
N GLN A 100 13.23 -17.05 49.96
CA GLN A 100 14.67 -17.15 50.19
C GLN A 100 15.44 -16.18 49.27
N PRO A 101 16.52 -15.56 49.76
CA PRO A 101 17.39 -14.72 48.93
C PRO A 101 18.14 -15.58 47.91
N ALA A 102 18.16 -15.14 46.66
CA ALA A 102 18.93 -15.75 45.59
C ALA A 102 20.45 -15.66 45.88
N PRO A 103 21.23 -16.69 45.53
CA PRO A 103 22.67 -16.67 45.73
C PRO A 103 23.38 -15.73 44.75
N ASP A 104 24.22 -14.86 45.31
CA ASP A 104 25.23 -14.05 44.64
C ASP A 104 26.05 -14.91 43.66
N SER A 105 25.99 -14.54 42.39
CA SER A 105 26.93 -15.01 41.37
C SER A 105 27.29 -13.84 40.49
N SER A 106 28.31 -13.11 40.92
CA SER A 106 29.05 -12.13 40.14
C SER A 106 30.21 -12.82 39.42
N PRO A 107 30.26 -12.76 38.07
CA PRO A 107 31.51 -12.88 37.35
C PRO A 107 32.00 -11.47 36.97
N SER A 108 33.23 -11.19 37.39
CA SER A 108 34.06 -10.06 36.98
C SER A 108 34.16 -9.95 35.45
N MET A 109 33.66 -8.85 34.90
CA MET A 109 33.97 -8.43 33.52
C MET A 109 35.19 -7.52 33.56
N SER A 110 36.31 -8.05 33.08
CA SER A 110 37.51 -7.29 32.74
C SER A 110 37.23 -6.42 31.51
N GLU A 111 37.49 -5.11 31.64
CA GLU A 111 37.50 -4.16 30.54
C GLU A 111 38.54 -4.57 29.48
N SER A 112 38.09 -4.81 28.25
CA SER A 112 38.96 -4.72 27.08
C SER A 112 38.38 -3.72 26.10
N SER A 113 39.11 -2.63 25.96
CA SER A 113 38.92 -1.56 24.98
C SER A 113 39.14 -2.12 23.57
N GLY A 114 38.05 -2.39 22.85
CA GLY A 114 38.04 -2.81 21.45
C GLY A 114 37.45 -1.74 20.55
N SER A 115 38.30 -1.20 19.67
CA SER A 115 38.00 -0.24 18.60
C SER A 115 36.81 -0.66 17.71
N PHE A 116 35.88 0.27 17.47
CA PHE A 116 34.81 0.13 16.47
C PHE A 116 35.40 0.17 15.05
N GLY A 117 35.68 -0.99 14.48
CA GLY A 117 35.86 -1.18 13.05
C GLY A 117 34.52 -1.48 12.39
N SER A 118 34.07 -0.63 11.47
CA SER A 118 32.90 -0.84 10.64
C SER A 118 33.03 -2.13 9.80
N PRO A 119 32.08 -3.07 9.85
CA PRO A 119 32.05 -4.16 8.88
C PRO A 119 31.32 -3.68 7.62
N SER A 120 32.09 -3.36 6.58
CA SER A 120 31.62 -3.36 5.20
C SER A 120 31.41 -4.82 4.77
N GLY A 121 30.29 -5.41 5.20
CA GLY A 121 29.84 -6.74 4.80
C GLY A 121 28.58 -6.62 3.98
N SER A 122 28.74 -6.50 2.66
CA SER A 122 27.66 -6.71 1.70
C SER A 122 27.12 -8.13 1.90
N PRO A 123 25.80 -8.36 2.07
CA PRO A 123 25.27 -9.70 1.97
C PRO A 123 25.37 -10.14 0.50
N ASP A 124 26.02 -11.28 0.27
CA ASP A 124 26.03 -12.01 -0.99
C ASP A 124 24.58 -12.24 -1.45
N LEU A 125 24.17 -11.36 -2.36
CA LEU A 125 23.01 -11.52 -3.22
C LEU A 125 23.29 -12.73 -4.11
N LEU A 126 22.39 -13.71 -4.03
CA LEU A 126 22.28 -14.80 -4.98
C LEU A 126 22.48 -14.27 -6.40
N SER A 127 23.59 -14.68 -7.03
CA SER A 127 23.89 -14.44 -8.42
C SER A 127 22.83 -15.10 -9.30
N PHE A 128 21.92 -14.30 -9.81
CA PHE A 128 21.15 -14.62 -11.01
C PHE A 128 22.04 -14.31 -12.23
N GLU A 129 23.02 -15.18 -12.49
CA GLU A 129 23.71 -15.20 -13.77
C GLU A 129 23.02 -16.20 -14.72
N ASP A 130 22.63 -15.63 -15.87
CA ASP A 130 22.61 -16.25 -17.19
C ASP A 130 21.58 -17.35 -17.48
N LEU A 131 20.33 -16.93 -17.69
CA LEU A 131 19.42 -17.63 -18.61
C LEU A 131 19.57 -17.02 -20.01
N SER A 132 20.62 -17.42 -20.71
CA SER A 132 20.64 -17.37 -22.17
C SER A 132 19.50 -18.24 -22.74
N PRO A 133 18.83 -17.78 -23.81
CA PRO A 133 17.60 -18.40 -24.29
C PRO A 133 17.89 -19.76 -24.94
N ARG A 134 17.32 -20.83 -24.37
CA ARG A 134 17.21 -22.12 -25.07
C ARG A 134 16.36 -21.91 -26.32
N THR A 135 17.00 -22.11 -27.47
CA THR A 135 16.36 -22.35 -28.76
C THR A 135 15.41 -23.55 -28.62
N LEU A 136 14.11 -23.27 -28.57
CA LEU A 136 13.08 -24.27 -28.78
C LEU A 136 12.99 -24.55 -30.28
N SER A 137 13.32 -25.79 -30.61
CA SER A 137 13.14 -26.45 -31.90
C SER A 137 11.71 -26.31 -32.39
N GLU A 138 11.60 -26.07 -33.69
CA GLU A 138 10.40 -26.04 -34.52
C GLU A 138 9.43 -27.19 -34.20
N SER A 139 8.23 -26.82 -33.78
CA SER A 139 7.03 -27.63 -33.93
C SER A 139 6.14 -26.93 -34.93
N THR A 140 5.99 -27.55 -36.08
CA THR A 140 5.13 -27.19 -37.20
C THR A 140 3.66 -27.21 -36.76
N GLY A 141 3.14 -26.02 -36.45
CA GLY A 141 1.72 -25.77 -36.17
C GLY A 141 1.21 -24.64 -37.05
N SER A 142 0.26 -24.98 -37.92
CA SER A 142 -0.33 -24.15 -38.99
C SER A 142 -0.71 -22.72 -38.57
N PRO A 143 -0.48 -21.71 -39.43
CA PRO A 143 -0.96 -20.36 -39.18
C PRO A 143 -2.47 -20.27 -39.46
N LEU A 144 -3.22 -19.79 -38.46
CA LEU A 144 -4.57 -19.29 -38.68
C LEU A 144 -4.51 -18.09 -39.62
N SER A 145 -5.04 -18.33 -40.82
CA SER A 145 -5.27 -17.37 -41.89
C SER A 145 -6.16 -16.23 -41.38
N LEU A 146 -5.56 -15.06 -41.14
CA LEU A 146 -6.29 -13.79 -41.08
C LEU A 146 -6.43 -13.29 -42.51
N SER A 147 -7.64 -13.44 -43.03
CA SER A 147 -8.06 -13.00 -44.35
C SER A 147 -7.66 -11.55 -44.61
N ARG A 148 -6.89 -11.36 -45.69
CA ARG A 148 -6.65 -10.07 -46.34
C ARG A 148 -7.99 -9.45 -46.74
N LEU A 149 -8.38 -8.35 -46.10
CA LEU A 149 -9.34 -7.41 -46.68
C LEU A 149 -8.59 -6.57 -47.72
N SER A 150 -8.59 -7.05 -48.97
CA SER A 150 -8.17 -6.26 -50.13
C SER A 150 -9.32 -5.33 -50.53
N LEU A 151 -9.20 -4.04 -50.21
CA LEU A 151 -10.01 -2.99 -50.82
C LEU A 151 -9.45 -2.70 -52.23
N SER A 152 -9.88 -3.52 -53.19
CA SER A 152 -9.70 -3.25 -54.62
C SER A 152 -10.73 -2.21 -55.07
N ALA A 153 -10.28 -0.98 -55.31
CA ALA A 153 -11.05 0.02 -56.01
C ALA A 153 -11.00 -0.26 -57.52
N SER A 154 -12.01 -0.97 -58.01
CA SER A 154 -12.22 -1.22 -59.44
C SER A 154 -13.11 -0.11 -59.99
N SER A 155 -12.53 0.79 -60.79
CA SER A 155 -13.29 1.76 -61.59
C SER A 155 -13.59 1.16 -62.96
N SER A 156 -14.74 0.51 -63.10
CA SER A 156 -15.29 0.05 -64.37
C SER A 156 -16.21 1.13 -64.95
N SER A 157 -15.88 1.55 -66.16
CA SER A 157 -16.70 2.35 -67.05
C SER A 157 -17.96 1.59 -67.48
N SER A 158 -19.13 2.23 -67.44
CA SER A 158 -20.22 1.99 -68.40
C SER A 158 -21.29 3.09 -68.30
N SER A 159 -21.50 3.73 -69.45
CA SER A 159 -22.72 4.38 -69.95
C SER A 159 -23.99 3.56 -69.61
N SER A 160 -25.21 4.08 -69.43
CA SER A 160 -25.90 5.19 -70.08
C SER A 160 -27.31 5.39 -69.49
N LEU A 161 -27.82 6.64 -69.58
CA LEU A 161 -29.22 7.07 -69.81
C LEU A 161 -30.34 6.63 -68.83
N ALA A 162 -30.84 7.57 -68.01
CA ALA A 162 -32.07 8.34 -68.30
C ALA A 162 -32.53 9.19 -67.08
N SER A 163 -32.53 10.50 -67.31
CA SER A 163 -33.53 11.50 -66.91
C SER A 163 -34.41 11.28 -65.67
N SER A 164 -34.15 12.07 -64.62
CA SER A 164 -35.19 12.79 -63.87
C SER A 164 -34.56 13.98 -63.15
N THR A 165 -34.66 15.13 -63.81
CA THR A 165 -34.24 16.45 -63.35
C THR A 165 -35.10 16.88 -62.15
N SER A 166 -34.53 16.82 -60.95
CA SER A 166 -34.91 17.73 -59.86
C SER A 166 -33.70 18.60 -59.56
N SER A 167 -33.82 19.87 -59.93
CA SER A 167 -32.83 20.92 -59.72
C SER A 167 -32.73 21.23 -58.22
N ILE A 168 -32.03 20.39 -57.47
CA ILE A 168 -31.57 20.71 -56.13
C ILE A 168 -30.27 21.49 -56.32
N GLY A 169 -30.33 22.80 -56.06
CA GLY A 169 -29.19 23.69 -56.16
C GLY A 169 -27.99 23.11 -55.42
N SER A 170 -26.94 22.79 -56.18
CA SER A 170 -25.62 22.45 -55.66
C SER A 170 -25.12 23.66 -54.88
N SER A 171 -25.41 23.69 -53.59
CA SER A 171 -24.74 24.55 -52.63
C SER A 171 -23.29 24.07 -52.60
N HIS A 172 -22.47 24.58 -53.53
CA HIS A 172 -21.03 24.57 -53.40
C HIS A 172 -20.73 25.18 -52.04
N SER A 173 -20.48 24.34 -51.04
CA SER A 173 -19.96 24.78 -49.75
C SER A 173 -18.66 25.50 -50.07
N ASP A 174 -18.68 26.83 -49.99
CA ASP A 174 -17.52 27.66 -50.26
C ASP A 174 -16.39 27.21 -49.34
N ILE A 175 -15.42 26.51 -49.93
CA ILE A 175 -14.20 26.13 -49.23
C ILE A 175 -13.53 27.45 -48.82
N PRO A 176 -13.24 27.66 -47.52
CA PRO A 176 -12.59 28.85 -47.04
C PRO A 176 -11.37 29.20 -47.90
N ALA A 177 -11.18 30.50 -48.21
CA ALA A 177 -10.10 30.93 -49.08
C ALA A 177 -8.71 30.44 -48.60
N VAL A 178 -8.54 30.30 -47.29
CA VAL A 178 -7.33 29.76 -46.66
C VAL A 178 -7.08 28.31 -47.08
N ASP A 179 -8.10 27.46 -47.07
CA ASP A 179 -7.97 26.04 -47.43
C ASP A 179 -7.64 25.87 -48.92
N ARG A 180 -8.14 26.77 -49.78
CA ARG A 180 -7.77 26.81 -51.21
C ARG A 180 -6.28 27.11 -51.38
N HIS A 181 -5.75 28.09 -50.66
CA HIS A 181 -4.33 28.43 -50.70
C HIS A 181 -3.46 27.29 -50.14
N ILE A 182 -3.85 26.68 -49.02
CA ILE A 182 -3.14 25.53 -48.44
C ILE A 182 -3.11 24.37 -49.43
N LYS A 183 -4.26 24.05 -50.07
CA LYS A 183 -4.35 22.99 -51.06
C LYS A 183 -3.44 23.26 -52.27
N HIS A 184 -3.44 24.48 -52.79
CA HIS A 184 -2.57 24.86 -53.91
C HIS A 184 -1.09 24.77 -53.53
N ALA A 185 -0.70 25.29 -52.36
CA ALA A 185 0.68 25.24 -51.88
C ALA A 185 1.17 23.79 -51.71
N LEU A 186 0.35 22.91 -51.12
CA LEU A 186 0.68 21.49 -50.96
C LEU A 186 0.77 20.76 -52.32
N ALA A 187 -0.10 21.10 -53.29
CA ALA A 187 -0.03 20.53 -54.63
C ALA A 187 1.27 20.93 -55.34
N SER A 188 1.64 22.21 -55.31
CA SER A 188 2.88 22.69 -55.92
C SER A 188 4.13 22.07 -55.29
N VAL A 189 4.16 21.87 -53.97
CA VAL A 189 5.30 21.22 -53.30
C VAL A 189 5.37 19.74 -53.65
N LYS A 190 4.22 19.06 -53.70
CA LYS A 190 4.15 17.64 -54.08
C LYS A 190 4.60 17.42 -55.53
N GLU A 191 4.20 18.28 -56.45
CA GLU A 191 4.57 18.18 -57.87
C GLU A 191 6.06 18.44 -58.09
N LYS A 192 6.62 19.46 -57.43
CA LYS A 192 8.01 19.89 -57.66
C LYS A 192 9.05 19.06 -56.90
N TYR A 193 8.72 18.58 -55.71
CA TYR A 193 9.69 17.95 -54.79
C TYR A 193 9.30 16.56 -54.32
N SER A 194 8.13 16.03 -54.73
CA SER A 194 7.58 14.75 -54.23
C SER A 194 7.45 14.69 -52.71
N LEU A 195 7.39 15.85 -52.04
CA LEU A 195 7.24 15.94 -50.59
C LEU A 195 5.76 16.12 -50.22
N GLY A 196 5.25 15.23 -49.36
CA GLY A 196 3.98 15.45 -48.67
C GLY A 196 4.11 16.43 -47.50
N ALA A 197 2.99 16.89 -46.95
CA ALA A 197 2.95 17.82 -45.82
C ALA A 197 3.77 17.32 -44.61
N ILE A 198 3.68 16.02 -44.31
CA ILE A 198 4.46 15.38 -43.23
C ILE A 198 5.96 15.40 -43.55
N GLY A 199 6.35 15.18 -44.81
CA GLY A 199 7.76 15.23 -45.23
C GLY A 199 8.37 16.62 -45.09
N ILE A 200 7.59 17.68 -45.36
CA ILE A 200 8.00 19.07 -45.11
C ILE A 200 8.21 19.28 -43.61
N THR A 201 7.26 18.82 -42.80
CA THR A 201 7.31 18.94 -41.33
C THR A 201 8.52 18.21 -40.76
N GLN A 202 8.81 17.00 -41.23
CA GLN A 202 10.00 16.23 -40.87
C GLN A 202 11.29 16.97 -41.21
N ARG A 203 11.36 17.63 -42.37
CA ARG A 203 12.54 18.44 -42.75
C ARG A 203 12.72 19.68 -41.89
N ILE A 204 11.63 20.30 -41.45
CA ILE A 204 11.68 21.44 -40.53
C ILE A 204 12.24 20.98 -39.18
N PHE A 205 11.77 19.84 -38.65
CA PHE A 205 12.19 19.29 -37.37
C PHE A 205 13.50 18.48 -37.41
N ASP A 206 14.16 18.37 -38.56
CA ASP A 206 15.48 17.72 -38.67
C ASP A 206 16.57 18.65 -38.10
N ASP A 207 17.13 18.26 -36.95
CA ASP A 207 18.18 19.02 -36.26
C ASP A 207 19.43 19.25 -37.14
N LYS A 208 19.66 18.39 -38.14
CA LYS A 208 20.79 18.54 -39.07
C LYS A 208 20.60 19.71 -40.04
N ALA A 209 19.38 20.17 -40.26
CA ALA A 209 19.06 21.27 -41.16
C ALA A 209 19.04 22.60 -40.40
N SER A 210 20.18 23.29 -40.35
CA SER A 210 20.32 24.59 -39.66
C SER A 210 19.43 25.69 -40.25
N VAL A 211 19.07 25.60 -41.53
CA VAL A 211 18.20 26.57 -42.22
C VAL A 211 16.84 26.74 -41.52
N TYR A 212 16.35 25.70 -40.83
CA TYR A 212 15.06 25.72 -40.15
C TYR A 212 15.15 25.97 -38.64
N GLU A 213 16.31 26.31 -38.10
CA GLU A 213 16.51 26.51 -36.66
C GLU A 213 15.55 27.56 -36.08
N LYS A 214 15.43 28.74 -36.72
CA LYS A 214 14.50 29.80 -36.28
C LYS A 214 13.05 29.31 -36.24
N SER A 215 12.65 28.53 -37.24
CA SER A 215 11.30 27.94 -37.29
C SER A 215 11.10 26.90 -36.20
N ARG A 216 12.09 26.01 -35.96
CA ARG A 216 12.04 25.04 -34.85
C ARG A 216 11.93 25.74 -33.50
N SER A 217 12.75 26.76 -33.24
CA SER A 217 12.69 27.54 -32.01
C SER A 217 11.34 28.23 -31.81
N ALA A 218 10.71 28.71 -32.89
CA ALA A 218 9.37 29.26 -32.83
C ALA A 218 8.30 28.20 -32.51
N TYR A 219 8.44 26.98 -33.04
CA TYR A 219 7.54 25.86 -32.75
C TYR A 219 7.69 25.31 -31.33
N PHE A 220 8.90 25.31 -30.78
CA PHE A 220 9.18 24.87 -29.40
C PHE A 220 9.11 26.00 -28.37
N SER A 221 8.64 27.20 -28.77
CA SER A 221 8.38 28.28 -27.84
C SER A 221 7.30 27.86 -26.83
N PRO A 222 7.43 28.16 -25.52
CA PRO A 222 6.47 27.74 -24.49
C PRO A 222 5.04 28.27 -24.73
N ASN A 223 4.89 29.34 -25.50
CA ASN A 223 3.59 29.92 -25.83
C ASN A 223 2.95 29.30 -27.10
N ASN A 224 3.69 28.47 -27.84
CA ASN A 224 3.21 27.91 -29.10
C ASN A 224 2.61 26.52 -28.90
N ASN A 225 1.27 26.46 -28.94
CA ASN A 225 0.53 25.21 -28.82
C ASN A 225 0.26 24.51 -30.16
N SER A 226 0.91 24.90 -31.25
CA SER A 226 0.60 24.37 -32.58
C SER A 226 0.93 22.88 -32.71
N ILE A 227 2.06 22.42 -32.15
CA ILE A 227 2.43 21.00 -32.16
C ILE A 227 1.41 20.20 -31.34
N VAL A 228 1.05 20.68 -30.15
CA VAL A 228 0.05 20.03 -29.29
C VAL A 228 -1.31 19.95 -29.99
N SER A 229 -1.74 21.03 -30.64
CA SER A 229 -2.99 21.09 -31.39
C SER A 229 -3.00 20.14 -32.59
N LEU A 230 -1.86 20.02 -33.28
CA LEU A 230 -1.67 19.05 -34.36
C LEU A 230 -1.77 17.61 -33.83
N LEU A 231 -1.07 17.28 -32.74
CA LEU A 231 -1.11 15.96 -32.12
C LEU A 231 -2.52 15.60 -31.63
N ASN A 232 -3.24 16.56 -31.03
CA ASN A 232 -4.64 16.39 -30.62
C ASN A 232 -5.56 16.15 -31.83
N SER A 233 -5.32 16.85 -32.94
CA SER A 233 -6.08 16.66 -34.19
C SER A 233 -5.82 15.28 -34.79
N ILE A 234 -4.57 14.80 -34.76
CA ILE A 234 -4.20 13.44 -35.19
C ILE A 234 -4.88 12.41 -34.28
N ALA A 235 -4.81 12.59 -32.96
CA ALA A 235 -5.42 11.71 -31.97
C ALA A 235 -6.95 11.64 -32.09
N GLY A 236 -7.60 12.72 -32.55
CA GLY A 236 -9.04 12.77 -32.79
C GLY A 236 -9.53 11.90 -33.95
N THR A 237 -8.62 11.46 -34.84
CA THR A 237 -8.97 10.55 -35.93
C THR A 237 -8.65 9.09 -35.56
N PRO A 238 -9.47 8.09 -35.94
CA PRO A 238 -9.20 6.69 -35.62
C PRO A 238 -7.82 6.20 -36.12
N ASP A 239 -7.48 6.51 -37.37
CA ASP A 239 -6.21 6.12 -37.98
C ASP A 239 -5.02 6.85 -37.34
N GLY A 240 -5.18 8.15 -37.03
CA GLY A 240 -4.16 8.93 -36.35
C GLY A 240 -3.90 8.44 -34.93
N CYS A 241 -4.96 8.07 -34.19
CA CYS A 241 -4.84 7.44 -32.87
C CYS A 241 -4.07 6.11 -32.95
N LEU A 242 -4.32 5.28 -33.96
CA LEU A 242 -3.56 4.03 -34.17
C LEU A 242 -2.08 4.31 -34.41
N LYS A 243 -1.76 5.32 -35.23
CA LYS A 243 -0.37 5.72 -35.51
C LYS A 243 0.34 6.32 -34.30
N LEU A 244 -0.35 7.13 -33.50
CA LEU A 244 0.20 7.65 -32.24
C LEU A 244 0.45 6.52 -31.25
N ARG A 245 -0.44 5.53 -31.18
CA ARG A 245 -0.23 4.34 -30.34
C ARG A 245 0.99 3.54 -30.80
N GLU A 246 1.15 3.33 -32.10
CA GLU A 246 2.33 2.69 -32.69
C GLU A 246 3.62 3.45 -32.33
N TRP A 247 3.58 4.78 -32.38
CA TRP A 247 4.69 5.63 -31.96
C TRP A 247 4.98 5.54 -30.46
N ILE A 248 3.97 5.58 -29.57
CA ILE A 248 4.16 5.42 -28.11
C ILE A 248 4.81 4.07 -27.81
N LEU A 249 4.45 3.02 -28.54
CA LEU A 249 5.01 1.67 -28.38
C LEU A 249 6.40 1.50 -29.02
N SER A 250 6.83 2.45 -29.86
CA SER A 250 8.19 2.48 -30.40
C SER A 250 9.24 2.73 -29.31
N PRO A 251 10.53 2.39 -29.53
CA PRO A 251 11.58 2.64 -28.54
C PRO A 251 11.66 4.10 -28.08
N THR A 252 11.49 5.05 -29.00
CA THR A 252 11.52 6.49 -28.69
C THR A 252 10.33 6.90 -27.83
N GLY A 253 9.12 6.47 -28.18
CA GLY A 253 7.91 6.77 -27.40
C GLY A 253 7.97 6.18 -25.99
N LYS A 254 8.43 4.91 -25.87
CA LYS A 254 8.64 4.26 -24.57
C LYS A 254 9.64 5.02 -23.71
N LYS A 255 10.75 5.48 -24.29
CA LYS A 255 11.73 6.28 -23.57
C LYS A 255 11.09 7.55 -23.00
N GLN A 256 10.33 8.29 -23.80
CA GLN A 256 9.63 9.49 -23.31
C GLN A 256 8.67 9.19 -22.16
N VAL A 257 7.89 8.11 -22.27
CA VAL A 257 6.99 7.66 -21.18
C VAL A 257 7.78 7.29 -19.93
N HIS A 258 8.91 6.59 -20.07
CA HIS A 258 9.76 6.25 -18.93
C HIS A 258 10.36 7.49 -18.27
N ASP A 259 10.84 8.46 -19.05
CA ASP A 259 11.43 9.71 -18.54
C ASP A 259 10.37 10.49 -17.73
N ILE A 260 9.13 10.61 -18.22
CA ILE A 260 8.02 11.24 -17.49
C ILE A 260 7.74 10.52 -16.16
N ILE A 261 7.60 9.19 -16.19
CA ILE A 261 7.33 8.39 -14.97
C ILE A 261 8.51 8.49 -14.00
N HIS A 262 9.74 8.50 -14.51
CA HIS A 262 10.94 8.63 -13.71
C HIS A 262 10.95 9.95 -12.92
N ASP A 263 10.71 11.06 -13.61
CA ASP A 263 10.69 12.40 -13.01
C ASP A 263 9.55 12.54 -11.98
N GLU A 264 8.34 12.07 -12.30
CA GLU A 264 7.21 12.06 -11.35
C GLU A 264 7.53 11.22 -10.10
N MET A 265 8.11 10.04 -10.27
CA MET A 265 8.45 9.15 -9.15
C MET A 265 9.60 9.68 -8.30
N ASP A 266 10.51 10.48 -8.85
CA ASP A 266 11.54 11.16 -8.06
C ASP A 266 10.92 12.21 -7.14
N GLU A 267 9.93 12.96 -7.60
CA GLU A 267 9.21 13.92 -6.75
C GLU A 267 8.39 13.24 -5.66
N VAL A 268 7.74 12.11 -5.96
CA VAL A 268 7.06 11.29 -4.93
C VAL A 268 8.05 10.77 -3.90
N THR A 269 9.18 10.23 -4.35
CA THR A 269 10.23 9.68 -3.46
C THR A 269 10.80 10.75 -2.55
N LYS A 270 11.02 11.97 -3.05
CA LYS A 270 11.47 13.12 -2.23
C LYS A 270 10.42 13.50 -1.19
N ALA A 271 9.14 13.50 -1.55
CA ALA A 271 8.05 13.90 -0.66
C ALA A 271 7.79 12.89 0.47
N GLU A 272 7.96 11.60 0.21
CA GLU A 272 7.75 10.51 1.19
C GLU A 272 9.01 10.12 1.96
N LYS A 273 10.11 10.85 1.76
CA LYS A 273 11.39 10.54 2.38
C LYS A 273 11.31 10.81 3.89
N ILE A 274 11.68 9.80 4.67
CA ILE A 274 11.85 9.87 6.12
C ILE A 274 13.34 9.64 6.39
N SER A 275 13.95 10.46 7.26
CA SER A 275 15.40 10.38 7.54
C SER A 275 15.80 9.10 8.28
N GLY A 276 14.85 8.41 8.91
CA GLY A 276 15.05 7.13 9.56
C GLY A 276 13.89 6.73 10.47
N LEU A 277 14.02 5.57 11.13
CA LEU A 277 12.98 5.04 12.03
C LEU A 277 12.68 5.97 13.23
N SER A 278 13.63 6.82 13.62
CA SER A 278 13.47 7.79 14.70
C SER A 278 12.42 8.88 14.43
N GLU A 279 12.09 9.15 13.16
CA GLU A 279 11.07 10.13 12.80
C GLU A 279 9.65 9.55 12.86
N ILE A 280 9.51 8.22 12.98
CA ILE A 280 8.23 7.55 13.11
C ILE A 280 7.84 7.58 14.59
N THR A 281 7.21 8.68 15.02
CA THR A 281 6.74 8.87 16.40
C THR A 281 5.33 8.28 16.61
N PRO A 282 4.86 8.12 17.86
CA PRO A 282 3.47 7.75 18.13
C PRO A 282 2.45 8.70 17.50
N GLU A 283 2.72 10.01 17.49
CA GLU A 283 1.86 11.02 16.88
C GLU A 283 1.85 10.92 15.36
N TYR A 284 3.00 10.59 14.75
CA TYR A 284 3.06 10.29 13.32
C TYR A 284 2.13 9.13 12.99
N ILE A 285 2.22 8.00 13.71
CA ILE A 285 1.37 6.82 13.47
C ILE A 285 -0.11 7.14 13.68
N ALA A 286 -0.46 7.87 14.74
CA ALA A 286 -1.84 8.23 15.05
C ALA A 286 -2.49 9.10 13.97
N ASN A 287 -1.71 9.96 13.33
CA ASN A 287 -2.17 10.88 12.28
C ASN A 287 -1.88 10.38 10.87
N TRP A 288 -1.23 9.22 10.74
CA TRP A 288 -0.78 8.71 9.46
C TRP A 288 -1.96 8.43 8.54
N LYS A 289 -1.83 8.88 7.29
CA LYS A 289 -2.80 8.64 6.21
C LYS A 289 -2.03 8.25 4.96
N VAL A 290 -2.68 7.49 4.09
CA VAL A 290 -2.13 7.21 2.76
C VAL A 290 -2.06 8.54 1.99
N SER A 291 -0.83 8.96 1.69
CA SER A 291 -0.55 10.21 0.99
C SER A 291 -1.23 10.27 -0.38
N ASP A 292 -1.69 11.47 -0.73
CA ASP A 292 -2.19 11.76 -2.07
C ASP A 292 -1.09 12.37 -2.92
N HIS A 293 -0.79 11.74 -4.04
CA HIS A 293 0.28 12.15 -4.96
C HIS A 293 -0.24 12.51 -6.34
N THR A 294 -1.56 12.71 -6.51
CA THR A 294 -2.14 13.10 -7.80
C THR A 294 -1.54 14.39 -8.36
N GLU A 295 -1.08 15.30 -7.51
CA GLU A 295 -0.42 16.55 -7.94
C GLU A 295 1.04 16.35 -8.35
N ARG A 296 1.74 15.38 -7.74
CA ARG A 296 3.18 15.13 -7.97
C ARG A 296 3.45 14.11 -9.07
N ALA A 297 2.53 13.16 -9.24
CA ALA A 297 2.62 12.09 -10.22
C ALA A 297 1.29 11.89 -10.98
N PRO A 298 0.74 12.94 -11.62
CA PRO A 298 -0.56 12.86 -12.30
C PRO A 298 -0.57 11.82 -13.43
N PHE A 299 0.50 11.69 -14.20
CA PHE A 299 0.57 10.76 -15.32
C PHE A 299 0.62 9.31 -14.83
N MET A 300 1.48 9.00 -13.86
CA MET A 300 1.56 7.67 -13.25
C MET A 300 0.26 7.30 -12.52
N CYS A 301 -0.35 8.23 -11.78
CA CYS A 301 -1.67 8.02 -11.17
C CYS A 301 -2.73 7.70 -12.23
N GLY A 302 -2.74 8.41 -13.35
CA GLY A 302 -3.64 8.14 -14.47
C GLY A 302 -3.47 6.73 -15.04
N ILE A 303 -2.22 6.27 -15.20
CA ILE A 303 -1.91 4.90 -15.64
C ILE A 303 -2.43 3.87 -14.62
N LEU A 304 -2.16 4.05 -13.33
CA LEU A 304 -2.58 3.12 -12.29
C LEU A 304 -4.11 3.03 -12.18
N VAL A 305 -4.81 4.17 -12.27
CA VAL A 305 -6.28 4.21 -12.24
C VAL A 305 -6.86 3.52 -13.47
N ALA A 306 -6.32 3.80 -14.66
CA ALA A 306 -6.74 3.14 -15.90
C ALA A 306 -6.50 1.63 -15.86
N ALA A 307 -5.43 1.17 -15.19
CA ALA A 307 -5.15 -0.26 -15.00
C ALA A 307 -6.07 -0.91 -13.93
N ALA A 308 -6.37 -0.19 -12.85
CA ALA A 308 -7.15 -0.71 -11.72
C ALA A 308 -8.68 -0.71 -11.98
N GLN A 309 -9.17 0.16 -12.87
CA GLN A 309 -10.60 0.34 -13.10
C GLN A 309 -10.95 0.34 -14.59
N THR A 310 -11.80 -0.62 -14.98
CA THR A 310 -12.43 -0.63 -16.31
C THR A 310 -13.66 0.28 -16.35
N GLU A 311 -14.07 0.73 -17.54
CA GLU A 311 -15.31 1.51 -17.74
C GLU A 311 -16.58 0.80 -17.25
N ARG A 312 -16.56 -0.54 -17.22
CA ARG A 312 -17.62 -1.34 -16.61
C ARG A 312 -17.55 -1.26 -15.08
N ALA A 313 -16.37 -1.49 -14.50
CA ALA A 313 -16.16 -1.42 -13.06
C ALA A 313 -16.50 -0.02 -12.51
N LYS A 314 -16.20 1.05 -13.25
CA LYS A 314 -16.57 2.42 -12.90
C LYS A 314 -18.08 2.62 -12.76
N ARG A 315 -18.89 1.94 -13.59
CA ARG A 315 -20.36 2.02 -13.57
C ARG A 315 -20.99 1.11 -12.53
N GLU A 316 -20.43 -0.10 -12.33
CA GLU A 316 -21.08 -1.15 -11.54
C GLU A 316 -20.55 -1.27 -10.10
N ASN A 317 -19.32 -0.84 -9.83
CA ASN A 317 -18.66 -1.10 -8.55
C ASN A 317 -18.95 -0.01 -7.52
N THR A 318 -19.78 -0.33 -6.53
CA THR A 318 -20.13 0.57 -5.42
C THR A 318 -19.27 0.37 -4.18
N LYS A 319 -18.40 -0.66 -4.15
CA LYS A 319 -17.68 -1.08 -2.94
C LYS A 319 -16.18 -0.84 -2.99
N LYS A 320 -15.54 -0.97 -4.15
CA LYS A 320 -14.08 -0.81 -4.27
C LYS A 320 -13.78 0.49 -4.98
N PHE A 321 -13.05 1.36 -4.30
CA PHE A 321 -12.51 2.59 -4.86
C PHE A 321 -11.05 2.33 -5.24
N PRO A 322 -10.67 2.50 -6.52
CA PRO A 322 -9.30 2.24 -6.96
C PRO A 322 -8.29 3.19 -6.31
N ASP A 323 -8.71 4.38 -5.91
CA ASP A 323 -7.82 5.46 -5.45
C ASP A 323 -6.88 5.04 -4.33
N VAL A 324 -7.39 4.37 -3.29
CA VAL A 324 -6.56 3.92 -2.16
C VAL A 324 -5.56 2.87 -2.62
N VAL A 325 -5.97 1.92 -3.47
CA VAL A 325 -5.09 0.87 -3.98
C VAL A 325 -4.01 1.46 -4.89
N CYS A 326 -4.36 2.41 -5.75
CA CYS A 326 -3.41 3.10 -6.62
C CYS A 326 -2.40 3.92 -5.81
N ARG A 327 -2.83 4.62 -4.75
CA ARG A 327 -1.93 5.36 -3.85
C ARG A 327 -0.98 4.43 -3.10
N VAL A 328 -1.48 3.30 -2.59
CA VAL A 328 -0.63 2.27 -1.96
C VAL A 328 0.37 1.72 -2.97
N ALA A 329 -0.07 1.39 -4.19
CA ALA A 329 0.83 0.91 -5.24
C ALA A 329 1.92 1.93 -5.59
N LEU A 330 1.58 3.21 -5.64
CA LEU A 330 2.54 4.29 -5.85
C LEU A 330 3.54 4.39 -4.69
N GLY A 331 3.09 4.28 -3.44
CA GLY A 331 3.94 4.21 -2.26
C GLY A 331 4.88 3.01 -2.27
N GLN A 332 4.41 1.83 -2.71
CA GLN A 332 5.25 0.64 -2.90
C GLN A 332 6.34 0.91 -3.94
N LEU A 333 6.01 1.54 -5.07
CA LEU A 333 7.00 1.89 -6.10
C LEU A 333 8.03 2.90 -5.59
N ALA A 334 7.61 3.90 -4.81
CA ALA A 334 8.51 4.86 -4.19
C ALA A 334 9.45 4.18 -3.18
N TYR A 335 8.93 3.25 -2.38
CA TYR A 335 9.74 2.44 -1.46
C TYR A 335 10.77 1.56 -2.16
N GLN A 336 10.41 0.96 -3.30
CA GLN A 336 11.37 0.19 -4.10
C GLN A 336 12.46 1.06 -4.73
N ARG A 337 12.20 2.36 -4.97
CA ARG A 337 13.22 3.32 -5.44
C ARG A 337 14.13 3.81 -4.33
N SER A 338 13.64 3.89 -3.09
CA SER A 338 14.43 4.35 -1.96
C SER A 338 14.02 3.67 -0.65
N GLY A 339 14.99 3.04 0.01
CA GLY A 339 14.81 2.45 1.34
C GLY A 339 14.49 3.46 2.45
N ASN A 340 14.53 4.77 2.16
CA ASN A 340 14.16 5.84 3.10
C ASN A 340 12.69 6.26 2.98
N VAL A 341 11.93 5.70 2.05
CA VAL A 341 10.47 5.91 1.95
C VAL A 341 9.76 4.90 2.87
N LEU A 342 9.90 5.13 4.18
CA LEU A 342 9.48 4.17 5.21
C LEU A 342 8.07 4.41 5.74
N GLY A 343 7.41 5.51 5.36
CA GLY A 343 6.16 5.96 5.97
C GLY A 343 5.05 4.91 5.95
N PHE A 344 4.61 4.53 4.74
CA PHE A 344 3.60 3.48 4.57
C PHE A 344 4.08 2.09 5.04
N PRO A 345 5.26 1.58 4.61
CA PRO A 345 5.71 0.24 5.00
C PRO A 345 5.87 0.05 6.51
N ALA A 346 6.31 1.07 7.24
CA ALA A 346 6.47 0.99 8.69
C ALA A 346 5.11 0.96 9.42
N ALA A 347 4.18 1.83 9.03
CA ALA A 347 2.83 1.84 9.59
C ALA A 347 2.10 0.51 9.34
N TYR A 348 2.18 -0.02 8.12
CA TYR A 348 1.56 -1.31 7.79
C TYR A 348 2.26 -2.50 8.46
N GLY A 349 3.59 -2.47 8.59
CA GLY A 349 4.34 -3.50 9.32
C GLY A 349 3.99 -3.56 10.81
N LEU A 350 3.88 -2.40 11.46
CA LEU A 350 3.41 -2.31 12.85
C LEU A 350 1.96 -2.82 13.00
N PHE A 351 1.09 -2.49 12.05
CA PHE A 351 -0.27 -3.02 12.02
C PHE A 351 -0.27 -4.56 11.96
N LEU A 352 0.45 -5.16 11.01
CA LEU A 352 0.56 -6.62 10.89
C LEU A 352 1.09 -7.26 12.18
N TRP A 353 2.15 -6.68 12.76
CA TRP A 353 2.73 -7.16 14.01
C TRP A 353 1.73 -7.09 15.16
N SER A 354 0.99 -5.97 15.30
CA SER A 354 -0.02 -5.79 16.35
C SER A 354 -1.20 -6.76 16.23
N CYS A 355 -1.52 -7.18 15.01
CA CYS A 355 -2.53 -8.21 14.75
C CYS A 355 -2.03 -9.64 14.97
N GLY A 356 -0.79 -9.83 15.42
CA GLY A 356 -0.20 -11.15 15.63
C GLY A 356 0.11 -11.89 14.32
N ALA A 357 0.35 -11.17 13.23
CA ALA A 357 0.80 -11.79 11.98
C ALA A 357 2.13 -12.51 12.20
N SER A 358 2.29 -13.67 11.57
CA SER A 358 3.54 -14.44 11.67
C SER A 358 4.70 -13.72 10.97
N HIS A 359 5.92 -14.04 11.37
CA HIS A 359 7.15 -13.56 10.74
C HIS A 359 7.14 -13.75 9.22
N GLN A 360 6.69 -14.92 8.75
CA GLN A 360 6.63 -15.27 7.33
C GLN A 360 5.66 -14.36 6.55
N VAL A 361 4.55 -13.96 7.15
CA VAL A 361 3.58 -13.05 6.51
C VAL A 361 4.18 -11.66 6.37
N ILE A 362 4.85 -11.17 7.41
CA ILE A 362 5.50 -9.84 7.41
C ILE A 362 6.65 -9.82 6.40
N ASP A 363 7.50 -10.83 6.36
CA ASP A 363 8.59 -10.92 5.37
C ASP A 363 8.05 -11.03 3.94
N SER A 364 6.95 -11.76 3.74
CA SER A 364 6.29 -11.83 2.44
C SER A 364 5.72 -10.48 2.02
N ALA A 365 5.12 -9.74 2.96
CA ALA A 365 4.65 -8.37 2.73
C ALA A 365 5.81 -7.41 2.42
N HIS A 366 6.95 -7.57 3.10
CA HIS A 366 8.16 -6.79 2.86
C HIS A 366 8.71 -6.99 1.45
N ARG A 367 8.77 -8.23 0.95
CA ARG A 367 9.18 -8.52 -0.44
C ARG A 367 8.25 -7.89 -1.48
N MET A 368 6.99 -7.65 -1.13
CA MET A 368 6.03 -6.92 -1.96
C MET A 368 6.12 -5.39 -1.78
N GLY A 369 7.02 -4.89 -0.92
CA GLY A 369 7.12 -3.47 -0.58
C GLY A 369 5.96 -2.94 0.26
N LEU A 370 5.14 -3.81 0.85
CA LEU A 370 4.00 -3.40 1.67
C LEU A 370 4.38 -3.12 3.13
N SER A 371 5.44 -3.76 3.61
CA SER A 371 5.89 -3.70 5.01
C SER A 371 7.39 -3.46 5.08
N ILE A 372 7.88 -2.93 6.19
CA ILE A 372 9.29 -3.13 6.58
C ILE A 372 9.54 -4.60 6.91
N ASP A 373 10.80 -5.02 6.86
CA ASP A 373 11.18 -6.37 7.27
C ASP A 373 10.91 -6.59 8.76
N TYR A 374 10.71 -7.85 9.15
CA TYR A 374 10.37 -8.16 10.54
C TYR A 374 11.48 -7.74 11.52
N SER A 375 12.74 -7.78 11.10
CA SER A 375 13.87 -7.44 11.98
C SER A 375 13.90 -5.94 12.31
N SER A 376 13.46 -5.08 11.39
CA SER A 376 13.31 -3.63 11.59
C SER A 376 12.11 -3.23 12.45
N ILE A 377 11.11 -4.11 12.63
CA ILE A 377 9.96 -3.82 13.51
C ILE A 377 10.40 -3.66 14.97
N ARG A 378 11.36 -4.46 15.44
CA ARG A 378 11.82 -4.39 16.85
C ARG A 378 12.52 -3.07 17.19
N PRO A 379 13.51 -2.58 16.40
CA PRO A 379 14.07 -1.24 16.59
C PRO A 379 13.01 -0.15 16.54
N LEU A 380 12.04 -0.24 15.63
CA LEU A 380 10.95 0.72 15.53
C LEU A 380 10.07 0.72 16.80
N LEU A 381 9.70 -0.45 17.31
CA LEU A 381 8.97 -0.58 18.58
C LEU A 381 9.74 0.01 19.76
N LYS A 382 11.07 -0.17 19.79
CA LYS A 382 11.92 0.44 20.81
C LYS A 382 11.86 1.97 20.73
N VAL A 383 11.99 2.55 19.53
CA VAL A 383 11.85 4.00 19.32
C VAL A 383 10.49 4.50 19.83
N LEU A 384 9.40 3.82 19.47
CA LEU A 384 8.06 4.19 19.91
C LEU A 384 7.87 4.08 21.43
N ALA A 385 8.44 3.04 22.04
CA ALA A 385 8.43 2.86 23.49
C ALA A 385 9.22 3.97 24.19
N ASP A 386 10.40 4.32 23.68
CA ASP A 386 11.23 5.40 24.22
C ASP A 386 10.49 6.75 24.14
N HIS A 387 9.79 7.04 23.02
CA HIS A 387 8.90 8.21 22.90
C HIS A 387 7.76 8.19 23.91
N SER A 388 7.11 7.04 24.09
CA SER A 388 5.99 6.89 25.03
C SER A 388 6.44 7.06 26.48
N ILE A 389 7.63 6.57 26.83
CA ILE A 389 8.26 6.77 28.13
C ILE A 389 8.59 8.25 28.33
N ALA A 390 9.19 8.91 27.33
CA ALA A 390 9.48 10.34 27.40
C ALA A 390 8.21 11.18 27.62
N ALA A 391 7.14 10.90 26.87
CA ALA A 391 5.84 11.54 27.07
C ALA A 391 5.26 11.24 28.48
N SER A 392 5.38 10.01 28.96
CA SER A 392 4.95 9.61 30.30
C SER A 392 5.73 10.31 31.41
N ILE A 393 7.03 10.54 31.23
CA ILE A 393 7.87 11.31 32.16
C ILE A 393 7.40 12.75 32.23
N GLU A 394 7.11 13.39 31.09
CA GLU A 394 6.57 14.75 31.07
C GLU A 394 5.22 14.84 31.76
N VAL A 395 4.33 13.87 31.51
CA VAL A 395 3.06 13.78 32.24
C VAL A 395 3.33 13.59 33.74
N ALA A 396 4.21 12.67 34.14
CA ALA A 396 4.52 12.32 35.53
C ALA A 396 5.13 13.48 36.34
N LYS A 397 5.80 14.44 35.70
CA LYS A 397 6.25 15.70 36.35
C LYS A 397 5.09 16.57 36.83
N GLY A 398 3.89 16.37 36.28
CA GLY A 398 2.66 17.01 36.74
C GLY A 398 2.28 16.64 38.18
N ARG A 399 1.22 17.27 38.68
CA ARG A 399 0.65 16.91 39.99
C ARG A 399 -0.22 15.67 39.80
N HIS A 400 0.05 14.63 40.56
CA HIS A 400 -0.70 13.37 40.50
C HIS A 400 -1.13 12.91 41.88
N MET A 401 -2.21 12.15 41.92
CA MET A 401 -2.62 11.39 43.09
C MET A 401 -2.46 9.91 42.79
N PHE A 402 -1.74 9.20 43.65
CA PHE A 402 -1.75 7.74 43.65
C PHE A 402 -2.91 7.24 44.49
N GLY A 403 -3.74 6.37 43.93
CA GLY A 403 -4.85 5.73 44.62
C GLY A 403 -4.92 4.25 44.27
N TYR A 404 -5.72 3.52 45.02
CA TYR A 404 -6.11 2.16 44.68
C TYR A 404 -7.54 2.18 44.17
N ASP A 405 -7.78 1.61 43.00
CA ASP A 405 -9.14 1.43 42.48
C ASP A 405 -9.36 -0.02 42.05
N ASN A 406 -10.60 -0.44 42.10
CA ASN A 406 -11.02 -1.77 41.69
C ASN A 406 -11.31 -1.75 40.19
N ILE A 407 -10.40 -2.33 39.41
CA ILE A 407 -10.62 -2.51 37.97
C ILE A 407 -11.27 -3.87 37.76
N ASN A 408 -12.45 -3.84 37.15
CA ASN A 408 -13.16 -5.02 36.68
C ASN A 408 -12.83 -5.26 35.21
N LEU A 409 -11.96 -6.22 34.93
CA LEU A 409 -11.65 -6.64 33.57
C LEU A 409 -12.63 -7.73 33.15
N SER A 410 -13.59 -7.37 32.28
CA SER A 410 -14.47 -8.36 31.65
C SER A 410 -13.72 -9.06 30.52
N THR A 411 -13.38 -10.33 30.70
CA THR A 411 -12.70 -11.14 29.67
C THR A 411 -13.77 -11.85 28.83
N SER A 412 -13.99 -11.36 27.60
CA SER A 412 -14.90 -11.92 26.58
C SER A 412 -16.42 -11.92 26.90
N ILE A 413 -17.22 -11.63 25.88
CA ILE A 413 -18.69 -11.82 25.87
C ILE A 413 -19.11 -13.27 25.57
N PHE A 414 -18.18 -14.11 25.11
CA PHE A 414 -18.40 -15.52 24.82
C PHE A 414 -17.49 -16.37 25.70
N VAL A 415 -18.05 -16.83 26.81
CA VAL A 415 -17.46 -17.92 27.59
C VAL A 415 -18.38 -19.12 27.33
N GLU A 416 -17.96 -20.07 26.51
CA GLU A 416 -18.56 -21.40 26.56
C GLU A 416 -18.33 -21.89 27.99
N GLN A 417 -19.39 -22.02 28.79
CA GLN A 417 -19.30 -22.48 30.18
C GLN A 417 -18.85 -23.95 30.19
N ARG A 418 -17.54 -24.21 30.15
CA ARG A 418 -16.95 -25.55 30.26
C ARG A 418 -16.50 -25.81 31.70
N GLY A 419 -17.46 -25.85 32.62
CA GLY A 419 -17.24 -26.33 33.99
C GLY A 419 -16.24 -25.51 34.85
N SER A 420 -15.74 -26.12 35.93
CA SER A 420 -14.93 -25.48 36.98
C SER A 420 -13.54 -25.01 36.54
N SER A 421 -13.08 -25.40 35.34
CA SER A 421 -11.80 -24.96 34.75
C SER A 421 -11.95 -23.78 33.80
N THR A 422 -13.15 -23.22 33.66
CA THR A 422 -13.38 -22.07 32.78
C THR A 422 -12.86 -20.79 33.42
N PRO A 423 -12.14 -19.92 32.69
CA PRO A 423 -11.73 -18.62 33.20
C PRO A 423 -12.91 -17.78 33.69
N ALA A 424 -12.74 -17.09 34.83
CA ALA A 424 -13.76 -16.20 35.37
C ALA A 424 -14.13 -15.13 34.34
N LYS A 425 -15.43 -14.90 34.13
CA LYS A 425 -15.98 -13.93 33.17
C LYS A 425 -15.56 -12.49 33.48
N VAL A 426 -15.39 -12.20 34.75
CA VAL A 426 -14.91 -10.92 35.25
C VAL A 426 -13.78 -11.21 36.22
N THR A 427 -12.60 -10.71 35.90
CA THR A 427 -11.48 -10.68 36.83
C THR A 427 -11.48 -9.29 37.46
N SER A 428 -11.85 -9.23 38.74
CA SER A 428 -11.69 -8.02 39.54
C SER A 428 -10.30 -8.01 40.17
N GLY A 429 -9.61 -6.88 40.09
CA GLY A 429 -8.37 -6.66 40.81
C GLY A 429 -8.29 -5.23 41.32
N THR A 430 -7.67 -5.04 42.49
CA THR A 430 -7.32 -3.71 42.99
C THR A 430 -5.98 -3.32 42.38
N PHE A 431 -5.94 -2.23 41.62
CA PHE A 431 -4.73 -1.74 40.97
C PHE A 431 -4.37 -0.35 41.50
N GLY A 432 -3.07 -0.05 41.59
CA GLY A 432 -2.61 1.31 41.79
C GLY A 432 -2.91 2.14 40.54
N ILE A 433 -3.68 3.21 40.69
CA ILE A 433 -4.01 4.16 39.63
C ILE A 433 -3.36 5.51 39.97
N VAL A 434 -2.75 6.13 38.95
CA VAL A 434 -2.21 7.49 39.04
C VAL A 434 -3.18 8.43 38.35
N TYR A 435 -3.81 9.33 39.12
CA TYR A 435 -4.75 10.33 38.62
C TYR A 435 -4.03 11.66 38.37
N PRO A 436 -4.05 12.21 37.15
CA PRO A 436 -3.56 13.56 36.91
C PRO A 436 -4.47 14.58 37.59
N LEU A 437 -3.87 15.55 38.28
CA LEU A 437 -4.54 16.63 38.98
C LEU A 437 -4.19 17.99 38.36
N PRO A 438 -4.71 18.32 37.16
CA PRO A 438 -4.31 19.50 36.39
C PRO A 438 -4.52 20.83 37.13
N ASN A 439 -5.51 20.88 38.03
CA ASN A 439 -5.88 22.08 38.79
C ASN A 439 -5.57 21.98 40.30
N ALA A 440 -4.86 20.94 40.75
CA ALA A 440 -4.58 20.81 42.18
C ALA A 440 -3.62 21.91 42.66
N ASN A 441 -3.94 22.55 43.77
CA ASN A 441 -3.03 23.45 44.46
C ASN A 441 -2.01 22.63 45.26
N SER A 442 -0.71 22.91 45.10
CA SER A 442 0.37 22.26 45.86
C SER A 442 0.23 22.43 47.37
N GLU A 443 -0.37 23.53 47.84
CA GLU A 443 -0.62 23.73 49.27
C GLU A 443 -1.67 22.77 49.81
N ALA A 444 -2.70 22.46 49.02
CA ALA A 444 -3.76 21.53 49.41
C ALA A 444 -3.29 20.06 49.42
N MET A 445 -2.20 19.75 48.70
CA MET A 445 -1.59 18.41 48.67
C MET A 445 -0.58 18.18 49.80
N ARG A 446 -0.29 19.18 50.64
CA ARG A 446 0.62 19.00 51.79
C ARG A 446 -0.06 18.10 52.82
N LEU A 447 0.62 17.02 53.20
CA LEU A 447 0.18 16.18 54.31
C LEU A 447 0.20 17.00 55.59
N LYS A 448 -0.97 17.29 56.15
CA LYS A 448 -1.05 17.82 57.52
C LYS A 448 -0.69 16.69 58.46
N ARG A 449 0.36 16.87 59.26
CA ARG A 449 0.64 15.99 60.39
C ARG A 449 -0.58 16.06 61.30
N GLN A 450 -1.35 14.98 61.37
CA GLN A 450 -2.40 14.88 62.35
C GLN A 450 -1.69 14.80 63.70
N SER A 451 -1.65 15.92 64.43
CA SER A 451 -1.18 15.89 65.81
C SER A 451 -2.10 14.93 66.54
N ILE A 452 -1.58 13.79 66.97
CA ILE A 452 -2.29 12.89 67.86
C ILE A 452 -2.44 13.66 69.17
N ALA A 453 -3.52 14.42 69.28
CA ALA A 453 -3.92 15.10 70.50
C ALA A 453 -4.33 14.01 71.47
N GLY A 454 -3.39 13.57 72.32
CA GLY A 454 -3.67 12.49 73.29
C GLY A 454 -2.48 11.66 73.76
N GLY A 455 -1.24 11.99 73.38
CA GLY A 455 -0.08 11.46 74.08
C GLY A 455 0.10 12.14 75.42
N SER A 456 -0.70 11.75 76.42
CA SER A 456 -0.36 11.98 77.83
C SER A 456 1.08 11.53 78.07
N SER A 457 1.90 12.43 78.58
CA SER A 457 3.26 12.14 79.04
C SER A 457 3.21 10.97 80.00
N VAL A 458 3.62 9.78 79.54
CA VAL A 458 4.06 8.73 80.43
C VAL A 458 5.55 8.94 80.59
N ASP A 459 5.91 9.63 81.66
CA ASP A 459 7.27 9.61 82.19
C ASP A 459 7.64 8.14 82.45
N ARG A 460 8.70 7.67 81.80
CA ARG A 460 9.51 6.53 82.22
C ARG A 460 10.97 6.80 82.00
#